data_AF-A0A3M0XS03-F1
#
_entry.id   AF-A0A3M0XS03-F1
#
_cell.length_a   1.000
_cell.length_b   1.000
_cell.length_c   1.000
_cell.angle_alpha   90.00
_cell.angle_beta   90.00
_cell.angle_gamma   90.00
#
_symmetry.space_group_name_H-M   'P 1'
#
loop_
_entity.id
_entity.type
_entity.pdbx_description
1 polymer ?
#
loop_
_entity_poly.entity_id
_entity_poly.type
_entity_poly.pdbx_seq_one_letter_code
_entity_poly.pdbx_strand_id
1 'polypeptide(L)' 'MMRRSLVAGCGGYLPERVITNDELAQRLNTSDEWIR' A
#
# COMPACT_ATOMS: atom_id res chain seq x y z
N MET A 1 2.99 4.77 -40.70
CA MET A 1 2.26 4.83 -39.41
C MET A 1 3.29 4.91 -38.28
N MET A 2 3.17 5.87 -37.37
CA MET A 2 4.14 6.11 -36.29
C MET A 2 3.79 5.25 -35.06
N ARG A 3 4.72 4.42 -34.58
CA ARG A 3 4.54 3.62 -33.36
C ARG A 3 4.63 4.52 -32.12
N ARG A 4 3.76 4.27 -31.14
CA ARG A 4 3.79 4.88 -29.80
C ARG A 4 3.73 3.77 -28.77
N SER A 5 4.39 3.97 -27.63
CA SER A 5 4.26 3.07 -26.50
C SER A 5 2.88 3.23 -25.86
N LEU A 6 2.28 2.11 -25.48
CA LEU A 6 1.01 2.05 -24.77
C LEU A 6 1.21 1.14 -23.55
N VAL A 7 0.65 1.53 -22.41
CA VAL A 7 0.59 0.64 -21.25
C VAL A 7 -0.45 -0.43 -21.57
N ALA A 8 0.01 -1.65 -21.83
CA ALA A 8 -0.85 -2.78 -22.19
C ALA A 8 -1.56 -3.40 -20.97
N GLY A 9 -1.10 -3.13 -19.76
CA GLY A 9 -1.72 -3.59 -18.52
C GLY A 9 -0.90 -3.24 -17.27
N CYS A 10 -1.51 -3.40 -16.11
CA CYS A 10 -0.89 -3.27 -14.79
C CYS A 10 -1.44 -4.35 -13.84
N GLY A 11 -0.68 -4.64 -12.77
CA GLY A 11 -1.08 -5.57 -11.73
C GLY A 11 -0.28 -5.35 -10.46
N GLY A 12 -0.84 -5.77 -9.33
CA GLY A 12 -0.23 -5.69 -8.02
C GLY A 12 -0.77 -6.80 -7.12
N TYR A 13 0.02 -7.20 -6.12
CA TYR A 13 -0.35 -8.19 -5.13
C TYR A 13 0.01 -7.67 -3.74
N LEU A 14 -0.88 -7.93 -2.78
CA LEU A 14 -0.66 -7.71 -1.36
C LEU A 14 -0.80 -9.05 -0.64
N PRO A 15 0.04 -9.32 0.38
CA PRO A 15 -0.17 -10.45 1.28
C PRO A 15 -1.54 -10.38 1.95
N GLU A 16 -2.06 -11.53 2.35
CA GLU A 16 -3.39 -11.64 2.99
C GLU A 16 -3.47 -10.91 4.34
N ARG A 17 -2.34 -10.80 5.05
CA ARG A 17 -2.32 -10.19 6.39
C ARG A 17 -2.38 -8.67 6.29
N VAL A 18 -3.48 -8.12 6.79
CA VAL A 18 -3.63 -6.70 7.07
C VAL A 18 -3.12 -6.41 8.49
N ILE A 19 -2.31 -5.36 8.62
CA ILE A 19 -1.88 -4.81 9.92
C ILE A 19 -2.54 -3.45 10.07
N THR A 20 -3.35 -3.28 11.10
CA THR A 20 -4.02 -2.00 11.39
C THR A 20 -3.09 -1.04 12.13
N ASN A 21 -3.42 0.25 12.12
CA ASN A 21 -2.68 1.24 12.92
C ASN A 21 -2.74 0.90 14.42
N ASP A 22 -3.86 0.37 14.90
CA ASP A 22 -3.99 -0.10 16.29
C ASP A 22 -3.04 -1.28 16.58
N GLU A 23 -2.93 -2.26 15.67
CA GLU A 23 -1.97 -3.36 15.81
C GLU A 23 -0.52 -2.84 15.79
N LEU A 24 -0.24 -1.83 14.96
CA LEU A 24 1.08 -1.21 14.88
C LEU A 24 1.45 -0.46 16.17
N ALA A 25 0.50 0.26 16.77
CA ALA A 25 0.66 0.99 18.01
C ALA A 25 0.92 0.09 19.23
N GLN A 26 0.58 -1.21 19.16
CA GLN A 26 0.95 -2.16 20.22
C GLN A 26 2.45 -2.47 20.26
N ARG A 27 3.17 -2.22 19.17
CA ARG A 27 4.59 -2.58 19.02
C ARG A 27 5.51 -1.38 18.95
N LEU A 28 4.97 -0.22 18.59
CA LEU A 28 5.70 1.02 18.38
C LEU A 28 4.99 2.15 19.12
N ASN A 29 5.74 3.17 19.55
CA ASN A 29 5.15 4.38 20.12
C ASN A 29 4.61 5.28 19.00
N THR A 30 3.46 4.93 18.45
CA THR A 30 2.76 5.62 17.37
C THR A 30 1.25 5.62 17.64
N SER A 31 0.48 6.39 16.88
CA SER A 31 -0.98 6.39 16.96
C SER A 31 -1.61 6.69 15.59
N ASP A 32 -2.88 6.34 15.44
CA ASP A 32 -3.64 6.62 14.22
C ASP A 32 -3.71 8.13 13.93
N GLU A 33 -3.83 8.96 14.97
CA GLU A 33 -3.81 10.43 14.87
C GLU A 33 -2.45 10.98 14.45
N TRP A 34 -1.35 10.32 14.83
CA TRP A 34 -0.01 10.71 14.40
C TRP A 34 0.26 10.31 12.94
N ILE A 35 -0.32 9.20 12.46
CA ILE A 35 -0.14 8.70 11.09
C ILE A 35 -0.97 9.50 10.06
N ARG A 36 -2.13 10.03 10.45
CA ARG A 36 -3.06 10.73 9.54
C ARG A 36 -2.61 12.10 9.06
#